data_AF-A0A958P767-F1
#
_entry.id   AF-A0A958P767-F1
#
_cell.length_a   1.000
_cell.length_b   1.000
_cell.length_c   1.000
_cell.angle_alpha   90.00
_cell.angle_beta   90.00
_cell.angle_gamma   90.00
#
_symmetry.space_group_name_H-M   'P 1'
#
loop_
_entity.id
_entity.type
_entity.pdbx_description
1 polymer ?
#
loop_
_entity_poly.entity_id
_entity_poly.type
_entity_poly.pdbx_seq_one_letter_code
_entity_poly.pdbx_strand_id
1 'polypeptide(L)'
;MIFAHWHGHELGIIHLVKPFRIATMTSTSKDGNLVDFVVRKLGGATSRGSSTRGSVQALKGLVRICNSGGYNASMAVDGPKGPIYKVKPGVFALSRLSQFPIVPLGLASSRSKIFERSWNKALLPWPFSKVVVVFGRVVPPMEKGNEYKVKNLSEELEQRIWQSCEQASNSI
;
A
#
# COMPACT_ATOMS: atom_id res chain seq x y z
N MET A 1 11.55 -3.58 -0.38
CA MET A 1 10.35 -4.42 -0.11
C MET A 1 9.09 -3.68 -0.55
N ILE A 2 7.94 -4.36 -0.66
CA ILE A 2 6.64 -3.75 -0.99
C ILE A 2 5.69 -3.92 0.19
N PHE A 3 5.25 -2.84 0.84
CA PHE A 3 4.22 -2.85 1.86
C PHE A 3 2.83 -2.83 1.24
N ALA A 4 2.16 -3.98 1.27
CA ALA A 4 0.82 -4.19 0.74
C ALA A 4 -0.24 -3.95 1.82
N HIS A 5 -1.11 -2.97 1.60
CA HIS A 5 -2.15 -2.57 2.56
C HIS A 5 -3.45 -2.21 1.83
N TRP A 6 -4.55 -2.09 2.57
CA TRP A 6 -5.80 -1.55 2.03
C TRP A 6 -5.73 -0.03 1.89
N HIS A 7 -6.38 0.54 0.86
CA HIS A 7 -6.50 2.00 0.72
C HIS A 7 -7.02 2.66 1.99
N GLY A 8 -7.92 1.99 2.72
CA GLY A 8 -8.45 2.49 3.97
C GLY A 8 -7.41 2.76 5.06
N HIS A 9 -6.22 2.15 4.98
CA HIS A 9 -5.17 2.23 6.00
C HIS A 9 -4.19 3.39 5.81
N GLU A 10 -4.19 4.06 4.64
CA GLU A 10 -3.14 5.03 4.26
C GLU A 10 -2.90 6.12 5.31
N LEU A 11 -3.97 6.66 5.92
CA LEU A 11 -3.87 7.66 6.98
C LEU A 11 -3.26 7.09 8.27
N GLY A 12 -3.57 5.84 8.60
CA GLY A 12 -3.04 5.18 9.80
C GLY A 12 -1.56 4.80 9.69
N ILE A 13 -1.04 4.60 8.47
CA ILE A 13 0.35 4.17 8.24
C ILE A 13 1.28 5.31 7.84
N ILE A 14 0.80 6.55 7.80
CA ILE A 14 1.57 7.70 7.32
C ILE A 14 2.85 7.96 8.14
N HIS A 15 2.85 7.58 9.42
CA HIS A 15 4.00 7.66 10.31
C HIS A 15 5.15 6.72 9.92
N LEU A 16 4.90 5.71 9.07
CA LEU A 16 5.91 4.78 8.57
C LEU A 16 6.74 5.36 7.43
N VAL A 17 6.35 6.51 6.86
CA VAL A 17 7.00 7.08 5.67
C VAL A 17 8.49 7.31 5.88
N LYS A 18 8.87 7.98 6.97
CA LYS A 18 10.27 8.29 7.28
C LYS A 18 11.05 7.06 7.76
N PRO A 19 10.58 6.29 8.76
CA PRO A 19 11.36 5.17 9.30
C PRO A 19 11.66 4.07 8.27
N PHE A 20 10.72 3.83 7.34
CA PHE A 20 10.87 2.78 6.33
C PHE A 20 11.28 3.30 4.95
N ARG A 21 11.56 4.60 4.80
CA ARG A 21 11.89 5.24 3.51
C ARG A 21 10.90 4.84 2.43
N ILE A 22 9.65 5.24 2.61
CA ILE A 22 8.55 4.82 1.73
C ILE A 22 8.53 5.65 0.44
N ALA A 23 8.35 4.95 -0.68
CA ALA A 23 7.90 5.51 -1.94
C ALA A 23 6.53 4.96 -2.33
N THR A 24 5.64 5.79 -2.88
CA THR A 24 4.31 5.36 -3.34
C THR A 24 3.94 5.97 -4.69
N MET A 25 2.86 5.48 -5.29
CA MET A 25 2.26 6.07 -6.48
C MET A 25 1.19 7.08 -6.09
N THR A 26 1.17 8.23 -6.76
CA THR A 26 0.12 9.24 -6.59
C THR A 26 -0.53 9.58 -7.93
N SER A 27 -1.82 9.92 -7.90
CA SER A 27 -2.53 10.34 -9.10
C SER A 27 -2.08 11.74 -9.54
N THR A 28 -2.44 12.15 -10.76
CA THR A 28 -2.27 13.54 -11.24
C THR A 28 -3.45 14.46 -10.89
N SER A 29 -4.33 14.05 -9.97
CA SER A 29 -5.46 14.88 -9.52
C SER A 29 -5.05 15.88 -8.44
N LYS A 30 -5.97 16.79 -8.06
CA LYS A 30 -5.78 17.70 -6.92
C LYS A 30 -5.52 16.94 -5.62
N ASP A 31 -6.31 15.90 -5.35
CA ASP A 31 -6.09 15.04 -4.18
C ASP A 31 -4.73 14.33 -4.24
N GLY A 32 -4.34 13.89 -5.44
CA GLY A 32 -3.01 13.32 -5.68
C GLY A 32 -1.87 14.30 -5.39
N ASN A 33 -2.06 15.60 -5.66
CA ASN A 33 -1.08 16.64 -5.30
C ASN A 33 -0.94 16.79 -3.78
N LEU A 34 -2.04 16.70 -3.03
CA LEU A 34 -1.99 16.78 -1.58
C LEU A 34 -1.23 15.60 -0.98
N VAL A 35 -1.55 14.38 -1.42
CA VAL A 35 -0.83 13.18 -0.98
C VAL A 35 0.66 13.26 -1.36
N ASP A 36 0.97 13.69 -2.58
CA ASP A 36 2.33 13.90 -3.05
C ASP A 36 3.13 14.86 -2.17
N PHE A 37 2.53 16.01 -1.85
CA PHE A 37 3.12 17.00 -0.97
C PHE A 37 3.39 16.43 0.43
N VAL A 38 2.41 15.77 1.04
CA VAL A 38 2.52 15.23 2.40
C VAL A 38 3.59 14.13 2.47
N VAL A 39 3.58 13.16 1.54
CA VAL A 39 4.56 12.08 1.51
C VAL A 39 5.98 12.63 1.38
N ARG A 40 6.19 13.60 0.48
CA ARG A 40 7.51 14.23 0.30
C ARG A 40 7.94 15.02 1.54
N LYS A 41 7.03 15.75 2.18
CA LYS A 41 7.30 16.48 3.43
C LYS A 41 7.71 15.56 4.57
N LEU A 42 7.18 14.34 4.60
CA LEU A 42 7.56 13.31 5.57
C LEU A 42 8.85 12.56 5.20
N GLY A 43 9.55 12.96 4.14
CA GLY A 43 10.81 12.34 3.71
C GLY A 43 10.65 11.11 2.82
N GLY A 44 9.43 10.86 2.33
CA GLY A 44 9.16 9.83 1.33
C GLY A 44 9.38 10.31 -0.10
N ALA A 45 9.15 9.40 -1.04
CA ALA A 45 9.21 9.69 -2.47
C ALA A 45 7.90 9.28 -3.17
N THR A 46 7.66 9.83 -4.35
CA THR A 46 6.44 9.55 -5.10
C THR A 46 6.71 9.44 -6.58
N SER A 47 5.98 8.53 -7.22
CA SER A 47 5.89 8.43 -8.67
C SER A 47 4.47 8.76 -9.13
N ARG A 48 4.32 9.57 -10.17
CA ARG A 48 3.02 10.16 -10.54
C ARG A 48 2.46 9.55 -11.82
N GLY A 49 1.14 9.35 -11.86
CA GLY A 49 0.46 8.97 -13.09
C GLY A 49 -1.07 8.91 -12.96
N SER A 50 -1.77 9.15 -14.06
CA SER A 50 -3.24 9.08 -14.08
C SER A 50 -3.73 7.64 -14.04
N SER A 51 -4.87 7.40 -13.38
CA SER A 51 -5.48 6.07 -13.26
C SER A 51 -5.94 5.47 -14.60
N THR A 52 -6.00 6.27 -15.67
CA THR A 52 -6.50 5.87 -17.00
C THR A 52 -5.39 5.61 -18.00
N ARG A 53 -4.32 6.43 -18.01
CA ARG A 53 -3.24 6.33 -19.01
C ARG A 53 -1.83 6.35 -18.41
N GLY A 54 -1.67 6.80 -17.16
CA GLY A 54 -0.36 6.98 -16.53
C GLY A 54 0.02 5.93 -15.48
N SER A 55 -0.85 4.97 -15.16
CA SER A 55 -0.60 3.98 -14.10
C SER A 55 0.64 3.12 -14.36
N VAL A 56 0.88 2.70 -15.61
CA VAL A 56 2.08 1.93 -16.00
C VAL A 56 3.35 2.77 -15.86
N GLN A 57 3.30 4.04 -16.26
CA GLN A 57 4.44 4.95 -16.15
C GLN A 57 4.76 5.26 -14.68
N ALA A 58 3.72 5.46 -13.86
CA ALA A 58 3.86 5.63 -12.42
C ALA A 58 4.47 4.39 -11.76
N LEU A 59 4.04 3.18 -12.14
CA LEU A 59 4.60 1.93 -11.63
C LEU A 59 6.09 1.80 -11.99
N LYS A 60 6.45 2.04 -13.25
CA LYS A 60 7.85 2.04 -13.71
C LYS A 60 8.68 3.10 -12.98
N GLY A 61 8.13 4.29 -12.76
CA GLY A 61 8.79 5.34 -11.99
C GLY A 61 9.00 4.93 -10.53
N LEU A 62 8.03 4.26 -9.90
CA LEU A 62 8.16 3.75 -8.54
C LEU A 62 9.27 2.69 -8.45
N VAL A 63 9.37 1.78 -9.42
CA VAL A 63 10.47 0.80 -9.51
C VAL A 63 11.83 1.50 -9.56
N ARG A 64 11.97 2.56 -10.39
CA ARG A 64 13.22 3.33 -10.49
C ARG A 64 13.61 4.00 -9.18
N ILE A 65 12.63 4.62 -8.50
CA ILE A 65 12.83 5.26 -7.19
C ILE A 65 13.28 4.23 -6.16
N CYS A 66 12.64 3.06 -6.13
CA CYS A 66 12.98 1.99 -5.20
C CYS A 66 14.41 1.47 -5.44
N ASN A 67 14.73 1.10 -6.69
CA ASN A 67 16.01 0.50 -7.04
C ASN A 67 17.19 1.47 -6.93
N SER A 68 17.01 2.73 -7.34
CA SER A 68 18.11 3.71 -7.39
C SER A 68 18.23 4.52 -6.10
N GLY A 69 17.11 4.77 -5.43
CA GLY A 69 17.05 5.63 -4.24
C GLY A 69 17.02 4.88 -2.91
N GLY A 70 17.01 3.53 -2.93
CA GLY A 70 16.94 2.71 -1.73
C GLY A 70 15.64 2.92 -0.94
N TYR A 71 14.51 3.09 -1.65
CA TYR A 71 13.19 3.22 -1.04
C TYR A 71 12.46 1.87 -1.00
N ASN A 72 11.63 1.68 0.02
CA ASN A 72 10.63 0.63 0.03
C ASN A 72 9.35 1.13 -0.64
N ALA A 73 8.69 0.28 -1.42
CA ALA A 73 7.41 0.63 -2.00
C ALA A 73 6.29 0.48 -0.98
N SER A 74 5.32 1.39 -1.00
CA SER A 74 4.03 1.23 -0.35
C SER A 74 2.95 1.24 -1.43
N MET A 75 2.08 0.24 -1.42
CA MET A 75 1.01 0.13 -2.42
C MET A 75 -0.29 -0.30 -1.76
N ALA A 76 -1.31 0.53 -1.97
CA ALA A 76 -2.66 0.20 -1.61
C ALA A 76 -3.24 -0.76 -2.67
N VAL A 77 -3.48 -2.02 -2.28
CA VAL A 77 -3.61 -3.15 -3.22
C VAL A 77 -5.00 -3.30 -3.82
N ASP A 78 -6.03 -2.71 -3.21
CA ASP A 78 -7.42 -2.75 -3.68
C ASP A 78 -7.73 -1.72 -4.78
N GLY A 79 -6.78 -0.82 -5.08
CA GLY A 79 -6.83 0.11 -6.20
C GLY A 79 -7.88 1.23 -6.07
N PRO A 80 -7.69 2.40 -6.71
CA PRO A 80 -8.54 3.58 -6.50
C PRO A 80 -9.97 3.45 -7.05
N LYS A 81 -10.28 2.39 -7.80
CA LYS A 81 -11.60 2.14 -8.40
C LYS A 81 -12.36 1.01 -7.69
N GLY A 82 -11.77 0.42 -6.63
CA GLY A 82 -12.34 -0.73 -5.95
C GLY A 82 -12.50 -1.97 -6.86
N PRO A 83 -13.29 -2.98 -6.42
CA PRO A 83 -13.95 -3.05 -5.11
C PRO A 83 -12.95 -3.02 -3.94
N ILE A 84 -13.38 -2.46 -2.81
CA ILE A 84 -12.61 -2.45 -1.57
C ILE A 84 -12.27 -3.89 -1.16
N TYR A 85 -11.08 -4.08 -0.57
CA TYR A 85 -10.60 -5.38 -0.10
C TYR A 85 -10.41 -6.45 -1.19
N LYS A 86 -10.17 -6.02 -2.44
CA LYS A 86 -9.86 -6.93 -3.55
C LYS A 86 -8.53 -6.61 -4.22
N VAL A 87 -7.56 -7.48 -4.03
CA VAL A 87 -6.17 -7.29 -4.48
C VAL A 87 -6.12 -7.21 -6.01
N LYS A 88 -5.48 -6.15 -6.51
CA LYS A 88 -5.26 -5.89 -7.94
C LYS A 88 -3.89 -6.39 -8.41
N PRO A 89 -3.74 -6.72 -9.71
CA PRO A 89 -2.48 -7.23 -10.26
C PRO A 89 -1.27 -6.29 -10.15
N GLY A 90 -1.49 -5.00 -9.89
CA GLY A 90 -0.43 -3.98 -9.83
C GLY A 90 0.67 -4.29 -8.81
N VAL A 91 0.32 -4.89 -7.67
CA VAL A 91 1.29 -5.26 -6.62
C VAL A 91 2.22 -6.39 -7.08
N PHE A 92 1.70 -7.36 -7.81
CA PHE A 92 2.50 -8.46 -8.36
C PHE A 92 3.38 -7.99 -9.52
N ALA A 93 2.87 -7.07 -10.34
CA ALA A 93 3.67 -6.42 -11.38
C ALA A 93 4.81 -5.60 -10.78
N LEU A 94 4.56 -4.88 -9.68
CA LEU A 94 5.58 -4.15 -8.94
C LEU A 94 6.65 -5.09 -8.40
N SER A 95 6.24 -6.18 -7.73
CA SER A 95 7.13 -7.21 -7.21
C SER A 95 8.00 -7.83 -8.30
N ARG A 96 7.41 -8.17 -9.44
CA ARG A 96 8.15 -8.74 -10.58
C ARG A 96 9.18 -7.77 -11.15
N LEU A 97 8.83 -6.50 -11.30
CA LEU A 97 9.73 -5.51 -11.90
C LEU A 97 10.84 -5.05 -10.95
N SER A 98 10.57 -4.99 -9.66
CA SER A 98 11.54 -4.58 -8.63
C SER A 98 12.32 -5.74 -8.03
N GLN A 99 11.88 -6.99 -8.24
CA GLN A 99 12.34 -8.18 -7.53
C GLN A 99 12.17 -8.07 -6.00
N PHE A 100 11.25 -7.22 -5.55
CA PHE A 100 10.98 -7.04 -4.12
C PHE A 100 9.96 -8.05 -3.60
N PRO A 101 10.15 -8.58 -2.39
CA PRO A 101 9.12 -9.34 -1.71
C PRO A 101 7.94 -8.43 -1.31
N ILE A 102 6.75 -9.02 -1.23
CA ILE A 102 5.54 -8.34 -0.77
C ILE A 102 5.34 -8.65 0.71
N VAL A 103 5.20 -7.60 1.51
CA VAL A 103 4.95 -7.65 2.95
C VAL A 103 3.51 -7.20 3.19
N PRO A 104 2.59 -8.11 3.53
CA PRO A 104 1.24 -7.75 3.96
C PRO A 104 1.31 -6.85 5.20
N LEU A 105 0.50 -5.82 5.25
CA LEU A 105 0.44 -4.88 6.37
C LEU A 105 -0.98 -4.81 6.92
N GLY A 106 -1.12 -5.20 8.18
CA GLY A 106 -2.33 -5.04 8.97
C GLY A 106 -2.26 -3.81 9.86
N LEU A 107 -3.40 -3.16 10.05
CA LEU A 107 -3.52 -1.96 10.87
C LEU A 107 -4.70 -2.13 11.81
N ALA A 108 -4.52 -1.72 13.05
CA ALA A 108 -5.63 -1.46 13.96
C ALA A 108 -5.35 -0.16 14.74
N SER A 109 -6.41 0.51 15.19
CA SER A 109 -6.32 1.66 16.09
C SER A 109 -7.27 1.53 17.27
N SER A 110 -6.83 1.88 18.48
CA SER A 110 -7.67 1.82 19.68
C SER A 110 -8.87 2.78 19.60
N ARG A 111 -8.70 3.91 18.92
CA ARG A 111 -9.75 4.88 18.64
C ARG A 111 -9.53 5.46 17.25
N SER A 112 -10.53 5.31 16.38
CA SER A 112 -10.49 5.89 15.04
C SER A 112 -11.87 6.32 14.55
N LYS A 113 -11.89 7.20 13.55
CA LYS A 113 -13.05 7.50 12.73
C LYS A 113 -12.91 6.77 11.40
N ILE A 114 -13.91 5.97 11.05
CA ILE A 114 -14.02 5.36 9.71
C ILE A 114 -14.93 6.24 8.85
N PHE A 115 -14.46 6.61 7.67
CA PHE A 115 -15.27 7.38 6.71
C PHE A 115 -16.20 6.44 5.91
N GLU A 116 -17.32 6.06 6.50
CA GLU A 116 -18.27 5.08 5.91
C GLU A 116 -18.85 5.48 4.54
N ARG A 117 -18.91 6.79 4.25
CA ARG A 117 -19.37 7.31 2.95
C ARG A 117 -18.28 7.27 1.87
N SER A 118 -17.02 7.05 2.26
CA SER A 118 -15.91 6.93 1.32
C SER A 118 -15.82 5.49 0.83
N TRP A 119 -15.58 5.30 -0.47
CA TRP A 119 -15.48 3.97 -1.08
C TRP A 119 -14.39 3.10 -0.43
N ASN A 120 -13.30 3.71 0.04
CA ASN A 120 -12.16 3.04 0.65
C ASN A 120 -12.28 2.86 2.16
N LYS A 121 -13.36 3.37 2.78
CA LYS A 121 -13.56 3.33 4.24
C LYS A 121 -12.31 3.78 5.02
N ALA A 122 -11.72 4.91 4.62
CA ALA A 122 -10.50 5.42 5.25
C ALA A 122 -10.62 5.48 6.77
N LEU A 123 -9.59 5.00 7.45
CA LEU A 123 -9.46 4.95 8.90
C LEU A 123 -8.56 6.10 9.34
N LEU A 124 -9.12 7.06 10.07
CA LEU A 124 -8.39 8.15 10.70
C LEU A 124 -8.23 7.87 12.19
N PRO A 125 -7.03 7.55 12.69
CA PRO A 125 -6.78 7.44 14.12
C PRO A 125 -7.06 8.77 14.84
N TRP A 126 -7.71 8.73 15.99
CA TRP A 126 -7.87 9.91 16.83
C TRP A 126 -6.53 10.34 17.43
N PRO A 127 -6.33 11.63 17.77
CA PRO A 127 -5.16 12.05 18.54
C PRO A 127 -5.00 11.19 19.81
N PHE A 128 -3.76 10.83 20.12
CA PHE A 128 -3.38 9.99 21.27
C PHE A 128 -3.95 8.55 21.24
N SER A 129 -4.50 8.11 20.12
CA SER A 129 -4.84 6.70 19.93
C SER A 129 -3.58 5.84 19.76
N LYS A 130 -3.67 4.60 20.24
CA LYS A 130 -2.65 3.59 20.00
C LYS A 130 -2.92 2.99 18.61
N VAL A 131 -1.92 3.08 17.73
CA VAL A 131 -1.96 2.48 16.41
C VAL A 131 -1.01 1.30 16.38
N VAL A 132 -1.53 0.11 16.06
CA VAL A 132 -0.73 -1.10 15.91
C VAL A 132 -0.64 -1.43 14.43
N VAL A 133 0.59 -1.60 13.95
CA VAL A 133 0.89 -2.06 12.59
C VAL A 133 1.57 -3.42 12.69
N VAL A 134 1.02 -4.41 12.00
CA VAL A 134 1.59 -5.76 11.91
C VAL A 134 2.10 -5.99 10.49
N PHE A 135 3.37 -6.39 10.39
CA PHE A 135 3.97 -6.88 9.16
C PHE A 135 3.77 -8.39 9.08
N GLY A 136 2.89 -8.82 8.18
CA GLY A 136 2.50 -10.22 8.02
C GLY A 136 3.55 -11.07 7.31
N ARG A 137 3.20 -12.35 7.11
CA ARG A 137 4.05 -13.32 6.43
C ARG A 137 4.38 -12.88 5.01
N VAL A 138 5.68 -12.73 4.74
CA VAL A 138 6.22 -12.26 3.46
C VAL A 138 5.82 -13.20 2.31
N VAL A 139 5.39 -12.62 1.19
CA VAL A 139 5.27 -13.29 -0.11
C VAL A 139 6.58 -13.07 -0.86
N PRO A 140 7.25 -14.14 -1.35
CA PRO A 140 8.51 -14.00 -2.06
C PRO A 140 8.34 -13.18 -3.35
N PRO A 141 9.45 -12.65 -3.92
CA PRO A 141 9.40 -11.91 -5.17
C PRO A 141 8.70 -12.69 -6.30
N MET A 142 7.93 -11.99 -7.11
CA MET A 142 7.22 -12.60 -8.23
C MET A 142 8.16 -12.98 -9.38
N GLU A 143 8.16 -14.26 -9.76
CA GLU A 143 8.92 -14.78 -10.90
C GLU A 143 8.19 -14.63 -12.25
N LYS A 144 8.95 -14.73 -13.36
CA LYS A 144 8.39 -14.82 -14.71
C LYS A 144 7.61 -16.15 -14.86
N GLY A 145 6.40 -16.09 -15.41
CA GLY A 145 5.55 -17.27 -15.66
C GLY A 145 4.38 -17.47 -14.67
N ASN A 146 4.30 -16.68 -13.60
CA ASN A 146 3.22 -16.80 -12.59
C ASN A 146 1.86 -16.17 -12.99
N GLU A 147 1.65 -15.83 -14.27
CA GLU A 147 0.49 -15.05 -14.73
C GLU A 147 -0.85 -15.78 -14.51
N TYR A 148 -0.87 -17.11 -14.66
CA TYR A 148 -2.04 -17.95 -14.39
C TYR A 148 -2.34 -18.12 -12.89
N LYS A 149 -1.38 -17.85 -12.00
CA LYS A 149 -1.56 -17.96 -10.55
C LYS A 149 -2.04 -16.66 -9.90
N VAL A 150 -2.14 -15.56 -10.66
CA VAL A 150 -2.44 -14.24 -10.11
C VAL A 150 -3.76 -14.20 -9.33
N LYS A 151 -4.80 -14.92 -9.78
CA LYS A 151 -6.08 -14.97 -9.04
C LYS A 151 -5.92 -15.60 -7.65
N ASN A 152 -5.27 -16.77 -7.58
CA ASN A 152 -5.03 -17.46 -6.32
C ASN A 152 -4.10 -16.64 -5.40
N LEU A 153 -3.10 -15.98 -5.98
CA LEU A 153 -2.19 -15.10 -5.24
C LEU A 153 -2.89 -13.85 -4.72
N SER A 154 -3.85 -13.29 -5.47
CA SER A 154 -4.70 -12.20 -4.98
C SER A 154 -5.45 -12.63 -3.74
N GLU A 155 -6.18 -13.74 -3.81
CA GLU A 155 -6.96 -14.26 -2.67
C GLU A 155 -6.07 -14.60 -1.47
N GLU A 156 -4.90 -15.19 -1.71
CA GLU A 156 -3.91 -15.46 -0.67
C GLU A 156 -3.38 -14.16 -0.02
N LEU A 157 -3.07 -13.15 -0.82
CA LEU A 157 -2.61 -11.86 -0.30
C LEU A 157 -3.73 -11.14 0.47
N GLU A 158 -4.98 -11.22 0.00
CA GLU A 158 -6.16 -10.72 0.74
C GLU A 158 -6.23 -11.35 2.14
N GLN A 159 -6.11 -12.68 2.23
CA GLN A 159 -6.13 -13.41 3.50
C GLN A 159 -4.97 -13.01 4.41
N ARG A 160 -3.74 -12.88 3.87
CA ARG A 160 -2.57 -12.49 4.66
C ARG A 160 -2.68 -11.07 5.22
N ILE A 161 -3.26 -10.12 4.46
CA ILE A 161 -3.53 -8.77 4.98
C ILE A 161 -4.57 -8.85 6.10
N TRP A 162 -5.65 -9.62 5.93
CA TRP A 162 -6.67 -9.78 6.96
C TRP A 162 -6.14 -10.41 8.25
N GLN A 163 -5.33 -11.47 8.15
CA GLN A 163 -4.65 -12.07 9.30
C GLN A 163 -3.77 -11.04 10.03
N SER A 164 -3.10 -10.16 9.30
CA SER A 164 -2.29 -9.09 9.89
C SER A 164 -3.18 -8.06 10.61
N CYS A 165 -4.36 -7.74 10.07
CA CYS A 165 -5.33 -6.85 10.73
C CYS A 165 -5.87 -7.46 12.03
N GLU A 166 -6.18 -8.76 12.02
CA GLU A 166 -6.65 -9.49 13.19
C GLU A 166 -5.59 -9.50 14.29
N GLN A 167 -4.33 -9.82 13.94
CA GLN A 167 -3.20 -9.75 14.87
C GLN A 167 -3.00 -8.34 15.44
N ALA A 168 -3.13 -7.30 14.60
CA ALA A 168 -3.04 -5.92 15.05
C ALA A 168 -4.16 -5.57 16.05
N SER A 169 -5.37 -6.06 15.78
CA SER A 169 -6.56 -5.83 16.63
C SER A 169 -6.41 -6.51 17.99
N ASN A 170 -5.84 -7.73 18.03
CA ASN A 170 -5.57 -8.47 19.27
C ASN A 170 -4.44 -7.86 20.11
N SER A 171 -3.68 -6.91 19.56
CA SER A 171 -2.51 -6.29 20.21
C SER A 171 -2.78 -4.86 20.70
N ILE A 172 -4.02 -4.37 20.55
CA ILE A 172 -4.44 -3.02 20.91
C ILE A 172 -4.68 -2.84 22.39
#